data_AF-A0A661J4L5-F1
#
_entry.id   AF-A0A661J4L5-F1
#
_cell.length_a   1.000
_cell.length_b   1.000
_cell.length_c   1.000
_cell.angle_alpha   90.00
_cell.angle_beta   90.00
_cell.angle_gamma   90.00
#
_symmetry.space_group_name_H-M   'P 1'
#
loop_
_entity.id
_entity.type
_entity.pdbx_description
1 polymer ?
#
loop_
_entity_poly.entity_id
_entity_poly.type
_entity_poly.pdbx_seq_one_letter_code
_entity_poly.pdbx_strand_id
1 'polypeptide(L)'
;PAYVIERFDESEDDEYMAGLWRINFDHYLFKKIFQFFHFDQGTLSFEDTSDILILSRTGMRMHFYKYFNLTAQWKWEWDPDPYPGDDRSAPEYILSVGVQY
;
A
#
# COMPACT_ATOMS: atom_id res chain seq x y z
N PRO A 1 14.88 7.23 7.94
CA PRO A 1 14.25 6.93 9.24
C PRO A 1 12.86 7.58 9.28
N ALA A 2 11.91 6.93 9.92
CA ALA A 2 10.56 7.42 10.15
C ALA A 2 10.23 7.33 11.64
N TYR A 3 9.22 8.08 12.06
CA TYR A 3 8.62 7.97 13.38
C TYR A 3 7.20 7.46 13.18
N VAL A 4 6.86 6.35 13.82
CA VAL A 4 5.53 5.73 13.73
C VAL A 4 4.75 6.09 14.98
N ILE A 5 3.48 6.42 14.79
CA ILE A 5 2.53 6.70 15.88
C ILE A 5 1.31 5.83 15.58
N GLU A 6 1.09 4.83 16.40
CA GLU A 6 -0.08 3.98 16.38
C GLU A 6 -1.03 4.43 17.49
N ARG A 7 -2.30 4.57 17.14
CA ARG A 7 -3.33 5.03 18.05
C ARG A 7 -4.39 3.96 18.17
N PHE A 8 -4.71 3.62 19.40
CA PHE A 8 -5.70 2.59 19.68
C PHE A 8 -6.83 3.17 20.52
N ASP A 9 -8.06 2.80 20.18
CA ASP A 9 -9.23 3.23 20.95
C ASP A 9 -9.37 2.44 22.27
N GLU A 10 -8.89 1.19 22.32
CA GLU A 10 -9.04 0.27 23.46
C GLU A 10 -7.72 -0.25 24.07
N SER A 11 -6.55 0.20 23.59
CA SER A 11 -5.22 -0.13 24.14
C SER A 11 -4.31 1.10 24.26
N GLU A 12 -3.11 0.95 24.82
CA GLU A 12 -2.13 2.05 24.91
C GLU A 12 -1.64 2.45 23.51
N ASP A 13 -1.47 3.75 23.27
CA ASP A 13 -0.86 4.30 22.04
C ASP A 13 0.62 3.92 22.00
N ASP A 14 1.12 3.53 20.82
CA ASP A 14 2.52 3.17 20.61
C ASP A 14 3.25 4.20 19.73
N GLU A 15 4.46 4.56 20.15
CA GLU A 15 5.33 5.47 19.41
C GLU A 15 6.76 4.94 19.36
N TYR A 16 7.30 4.76 18.16
CA TYR A 16 8.64 4.17 17.99
C TYR A 16 9.38 4.71 16.77
N MET A 17 10.71 4.68 16.83
CA MET A 17 11.55 4.94 15.66
C MET A 17 11.59 3.72 14.73
N ALA A 18 11.48 3.97 13.43
CA ALA A 18 11.46 2.90 12.43
C ALA A 18 12.36 3.16 11.22
N GLY A 19 12.85 2.08 10.63
CA GLY A 19 13.33 2.03 9.27
C GLY A 19 12.15 2.11 8.31
N LEU A 20 12.28 2.88 7.23
CA LEU A 20 11.25 2.99 6.19
C LEU A 20 11.93 2.87 4.83
N TRP A 21 11.42 1.99 3.98
CA TRP A 21 11.72 1.99 2.55
C TRP A 21 10.45 2.18 1.75
N ARG A 22 10.61 2.74 0.55
CA ARG A 22 9.50 2.91 -0.39
C ARG A 22 10.01 2.78 -1.82
N ILE A 23 9.37 1.91 -2.58
CA ILE A 23 9.58 1.71 -4.00
C ILE A 23 8.33 2.20 -4.71
N ASN A 24 8.51 3.13 -5.65
CA ASN A 24 7.45 3.57 -6.55
C ASN A 24 7.91 3.28 -7.97
N PHE A 25 7.15 2.47 -8.69
CA PHE A 25 7.43 2.13 -10.07
C PHE A 25 6.19 2.37 -10.92
N ASP A 26 6.37 3.09 -12.02
CA ASP A 26 5.35 3.38 -13.00
C ASP A 26 5.92 3.19 -14.40
N HIS A 27 5.18 2.48 -15.26
CA HIS A 27 5.61 2.24 -16.62
C HIS A 27 4.44 2.28 -17.60
N TYR A 28 4.56 3.17 -18.60
CA TYR A 28 3.59 3.27 -19.69
C TYR A 28 3.89 2.29 -20.80
N LEU A 29 2.86 1.57 -21.24
CA LEU A 29 2.87 0.59 -22.31
C LEU A 29 1.93 1.06 -23.45
N PHE A 30 2.17 0.56 -24.66
CA PHE A 30 1.29 0.76 -25.82
C PHE A 30 0.85 2.22 -26.05
N LYS A 31 1.81 3.11 -26.35
CA LYS A 31 1.54 4.55 -26.57
C LYS A 31 0.74 5.21 -25.43
N LYS A 32 1.01 4.80 -24.18
CA LYS A 32 0.36 5.30 -22.95
C LYS A 32 -1.11 4.91 -22.80
N ILE A 33 -1.59 3.89 -23.52
CA ILE A 33 -2.93 3.33 -23.30
C ILE A 33 -2.96 2.57 -21.96
N PHE A 34 -1.87 1.88 -21.63
CA PHE A 34 -1.75 1.14 -20.38
C PHE A 34 -0.63 1.73 -19.52
N GLN A 35 -0.85 1.75 -18.22
CA GLN A 35 0.15 2.08 -17.21
C GLN A 35 0.18 0.95 -16.20
N PHE A 36 1.29 0.23 -16.13
CA PHE A 36 1.58 -0.65 -15.02
C PHE A 36 2.14 0.17 -13.87
N PHE A 37 1.68 -0.08 -12.65
CA PHE A 37 2.22 0.55 -11.46
C PHE A 37 2.47 -0.49 -10.37
N HIS A 38 3.53 -0.29 -9.62
CA HIS A 38 3.88 -1.07 -8.45
C HIS A 38 4.41 -0.13 -7.36
N PHE A 39 3.83 -0.26 -6.19
CA PHE A 39 4.23 0.42 -4.97
C PHE A 39 4.54 -0.64 -3.93
N ASP A 40 5.68 -0.48 -3.27
CA ASP A 40 6.05 -1.30 -2.13
C ASP A 40 6.57 -0.37 -1.03
N GLN A 41 6.09 -0.58 0.18
CA GLN A 41 6.59 0.07 1.36
C GLN A 41 6.73 -0.97 2.44
N GLY A 42 7.79 -0.85 3.21
CA GLY A 42 7.76 -1.43 4.54
C GLY A 42 8.41 -0.56 5.57
N THR A 43 7.95 -0.80 6.78
CA THR A 43 8.32 -0.10 7.99
C THR A 43 8.81 -1.15 8.97
N LEU A 44 10.00 -0.98 9.53
CA LEU A 44 10.59 -1.91 10.49
C LEU A 44 10.87 -1.13 11.77
N SER A 45 10.23 -1.49 12.88
CA SER A 45 10.53 -0.90 14.18
C SER A 45 11.98 -1.19 14.60
N PHE A 46 12.66 -0.19 15.14
CA PHE A 46 13.99 -0.37 15.72
C PHE A 46 13.95 -0.80 17.18
N GLU A 47 12.79 -0.69 17.83
CA GLU A 47 12.59 -1.02 19.24
C GLU A 47 12.13 -2.47 19.38
N ASP A 48 11.24 -2.92 18.50
CA ASP A 48 10.90 -4.33 18.36
C ASP A 48 11.03 -4.81 16.91
N THR A 49 12.15 -5.44 16.58
CA THR A 49 12.42 -5.93 15.21
C THR A 49 11.44 -7.00 14.71
N SER A 50 10.55 -7.53 15.55
CA SER A 50 9.42 -8.37 15.10
C SER A 50 8.32 -7.58 14.39
N ASP A 51 8.26 -6.26 14.60
CA ASP A 51 7.17 -5.42 14.11
C ASP A 51 7.59 -4.79 12.79
N ILE A 52 7.21 -5.49 11.73
CA ILE A 52 7.46 -5.10 10.35
C ILE A 52 6.13 -5.03 9.61
N LEU A 53 5.76 -3.81 9.21
CA LEU A 53 4.57 -3.56 8.42
C LEU A 53 4.97 -3.52 6.94
N ILE A 54 4.29 -4.30 6.10
CA ILE A 54 4.51 -4.30 4.65
C ILE A 54 3.21 -3.94 3.94
N LEU A 55 3.29 -2.95 3.06
CA LEU A 55 2.21 -2.55 2.17
C LEU A 55 2.71 -2.68 0.72
N SER A 56 2.11 -3.58 -0.03
CA SER A 56 2.35 -3.74 -1.45
C SER A 56 1.08 -3.43 -2.25
N ARG A 57 1.23 -2.70 -3.35
CA ARG A 57 0.14 -2.33 -4.23
C ARG A 57 0.60 -2.41 -5.67
N THR A 58 -0.02 -3.29 -6.44
CA THR A 58 0.30 -3.49 -7.85
C THR A 58 -0.97 -3.36 -8.68
N GLY A 59 -0.86 -2.79 -9.87
CA GLY A 59 -2.01 -2.74 -10.74
C GLY A 59 -1.72 -2.29 -12.15
N MET A 60 -2.81 -2.23 -12.91
CA MET A 60 -2.83 -1.70 -14.27
C MET A 60 -3.91 -0.65 -14.38
N ARG A 61 -3.56 0.46 -15.02
CA ARG A 61 -4.47 1.53 -15.39
C ARG A 61 -4.58 1.60 -16.91
N MET A 62 -5.81 1.68 -17.41
CA MET A 62 -6.13 1.83 -18.81
C MET A 62 -6.69 3.22 -19.09
N HIS A 63 -6.06 3.93 -20.01
CA HIS A 63 -6.48 5.21 -20.56
C HIS A 63 -7.22 4.96 -21.88
N PHE A 64 -8.47 4.49 -21.81
CA PHE A 64 -9.20 4.05 -23.00
C PHE A 64 -10.00 5.19 -23.68
N TYR A 65 -10.35 6.25 -22.95
CA TYR A 65 -10.98 7.45 -23.51
C TYR A 65 -10.37 8.69 -22.87
N LYS A 66 -10.39 9.83 -23.57
CA LYS A 66 -9.59 11.04 -23.28
C LYS A 66 -9.57 11.49 -21.81
N TYR A 67 -10.66 11.23 -21.09
CA TYR A 67 -10.85 11.61 -19.70
C TYR A 67 -11.20 10.43 -18.79
N PHE A 68 -11.26 9.19 -19.29
CA PHE A 68 -11.69 8.02 -18.52
C PHE A 68 -10.53 7.06 -18.27
N ASN A 69 -10.42 6.63 -17.02
CA ASN A 69 -9.44 5.68 -16.54
C ASN A 69 -10.16 4.47 -15.94
N LEU A 70 -9.76 3.28 -16.35
CA LEU A 70 -10.12 2.03 -15.66
C LEU A 70 -8.89 1.53 -14.92
N THR A 71 -8.99 1.24 -13.64
CA THR A 71 -7.88 0.73 -12.83
C THR A 71 -8.27 -0.60 -12.21
N ALA A 72 -7.45 -1.61 -12.43
CA ALA A 72 -7.49 -2.86 -11.68
C ALA A 72 -6.25 -2.90 -10.79
N GLN A 73 -6.44 -3.12 -9.49
CA GLN A 73 -5.40 -3.06 -8.49
C GLN A 73 -5.54 -4.23 -7.52
N TRP A 74 -4.40 -4.82 -7.17
CA TRP A 74 -4.25 -5.71 -6.04
C TRP A 74 -3.44 -5.00 -4.96
N LYS A 75 -3.96 -5.00 -3.75
CA LYS A 75 -3.33 -4.47 -2.55
C LYS A 75 -3.11 -5.63 -1.60
N TRP A 76 -1.96 -5.64 -0.95
CA TRP A 76 -1.62 -6.64 0.06
C TRP A 76 -0.96 -5.92 1.23
N GLU A 77 -1.51 -6.16 2.41
CA GLU A 77 -0.96 -5.69 3.67
C GLU A 77 -0.56 -6.90 4.50
N TRP A 78 0.59 -6.78 5.16
CA TRP A 78 1.06 -7.77 6.11
C TRP A 78 1.51 -7.10 7.40
N ASP A 79 1.00 -7.64 8.49
CA ASP A 79 1.23 -7.22 9.85
C ASP A 79 1.41 -8.47 10.72
N PRO A 80 2.57 -8.67 11.37
CA PRO A 80 2.82 -9.82 12.22
C PRO A 80 2.01 -9.81 13.53
N ASP A 81 1.63 -8.63 14.03
CA ASP A 81 0.88 -8.46 15.29
C ASP A 81 -0.35 -7.55 15.12
N PRO A 82 -1.33 -7.98 14.31
CA PRO A 82 -2.52 -7.18 14.07
C PRO A 82 -3.42 -7.14 15.30
N TYR A 83 -4.32 -6.15 15.35
CA TYR A 83 -5.33 -6.05 16.39
C TYR A 83 -6.15 -7.37 16.54
N PRO A 84 -6.53 -7.78 17.77
CA PRO A 84 -7.28 -9.01 17.99
C PRO A 84 -8.58 -9.07 17.15
N GLY A 85 -8.62 -10.01 16.21
CA GLY A 85 -9.75 -10.20 15.29
C GLY A 85 -9.41 -9.91 13.83
N ASP A 86 -8.28 -9.28 13.56
CA ASP A 86 -7.78 -9.01 12.21
C ASP A 86 -6.83 -10.10 11.70
N ASP A 87 -6.79 -10.27 10.38
CA ASP A 87 -5.89 -11.19 9.72
C ASP A 87 -4.51 -10.56 9.54
N ARG A 88 -3.44 -11.32 9.85
CA ARG A 88 -2.04 -10.92 9.60
C ARG A 88 -1.73 -10.54 8.16
N SER A 89 -2.55 -10.99 7.23
CA SER A 89 -2.38 -10.75 5.80
C SER A 89 -3.74 -10.47 5.18
N ALA A 90 -3.94 -9.24 4.72
CA ALA A 90 -5.19 -8.79 4.13
C ALA A 90 -5.00 -8.46 2.64
N PRO A 91 -5.30 -9.41 1.72
CA PRO A 91 -5.34 -9.10 0.28
C PRO A 91 -6.65 -8.43 -0.10
N GLU A 92 -6.56 -7.33 -0.85
CA GLU A 92 -7.71 -6.58 -1.35
C GLU A 92 -7.60 -6.41 -2.89
N TYR A 93 -8.73 -6.62 -3.58
CA TYR A 93 -8.83 -6.40 -5.03
C TYR A 93 -9.74 -5.22 -5.30
N ILE A 94 -9.20 -4.21 -5.98
CA ILE A 94 -9.90 -2.96 -6.25
C ILE A 94 -10.07 -2.81 -7.76
N LEU A 95 -11.32 -2.65 -8.19
CA LEU A 95 -11.66 -2.24 -9.55
C LEU A 95 -12.30 -0.85 -9.48
N SER A 96 -11.72 0.12 -10.19
CA SER A 96 -12.21 1.51 -10.16
C SER A 96 -12.28 2.13 -11.55
N VAL A 97 -13.27 3.02 -11.72
CA VAL A 97 -13.41 3.88 -12.90
C VAL A 97 -13.28 5.32 -12.44
N GLY A 98 -12.40 6.08 -13.08
CA GLY A 98 -12.15 7.49 -12.77
C GLY A 98 -12.36 8.38 -13.99
N VAL A 99 -12.76 9.62 -13.74
CA VAL A 99 -12.80 10.70 -14.75
C VAL A 99 -11.78 11.76 -14.37
N GLN A 100 -10.95 12.18 -15.32
CA GLN A 100 -9.94 13.22 -15.13
C GLN A 100 -10.12 14.28 -16.24
N TYR A 101 -10.44 15.51 -15.85
CA TYR A 101 -10.66 16.65 -16.75
C TYR A 101 -9.44 17.57 -16.81
#